data_AF-A0A498M9W5-F1
#
_entry.id   AF-A0A498M9W5-F1
#
_cell.length_a   1.000
_cell.length_b   1.000
_cell.length_c   1.000
_cell.angle_alpha   90.00
_cell.angle_beta   90.00
_cell.angle_gamma   90.00
#
_symmetry.space_group_name_H-M   'P 1'
#
loop_
_entity.id
_entity.type
_entity.pdbx_description
1 polymer ?
#
loop_
_entity_poly.entity_id
_entity_poly.type
_entity_poly.pdbx_seq_one_letter_code
_entity_poly.pdbx_strand_id
1 'polypeptide(L)'
;MPNCLFFPKRRYFTVPSLDLEYLLSVKGKIHQKGLQDSLLKTNLDFSIQALEAFPASKRHNVSLTLEGEYHLVRLTAGTPVLSYVVHVGSNGPQLHQKINAESRLTSSSLAESHFAGHRCRDELESCFEQAKKVLADKNPSVLDHMELKITCGELHLTYSTNQPLHTVHIQPRRRVSLGKMLSLEKILETKMHLEKSGEMRKDLLTCFHYLLQHSNQYLEENMQIILQGDGEMLEFVKGGSDNYMTQYLIFTDAQNKAHSQRV
;
A
#
# COMPACT_ATOMS: atom_id res chain seq x y z
N MET A 1 -33.57 -26.54 15.64
CA MET A 1 -32.93 -25.55 16.54
C MET A 1 -32.63 -24.31 15.72
N PRO A 2 -33.02 -23.11 16.16
CA PRO A 2 -32.80 -21.89 15.38
C PRO A 2 -31.31 -21.50 15.45
N ASN A 3 -30.71 -21.20 14.29
CA ASN A 3 -29.40 -20.58 14.19
C ASN A 3 -29.47 -19.19 14.84
N CYS A 4 -28.96 -19.06 16.07
CA CYS A 4 -28.70 -17.77 16.67
C CYS A 4 -27.64 -17.04 15.84
N LEU A 5 -28.09 -16.11 14.99
CA LEU A 5 -27.25 -15.08 14.40
C LEU A 5 -26.70 -14.21 15.55
N PHE A 6 -25.54 -14.57 16.09
CA PHE A 6 -24.81 -13.69 17.01
C PHE A 6 -24.36 -12.47 16.22
N PHE A 7 -25.11 -11.37 16.35
CA PHE A 7 -24.65 -10.08 15.88
C PHE A 7 -23.36 -9.72 16.65
N PRO A 8 -22.25 -9.41 15.97
CA PRO A 8 -21.02 -9.04 16.66
C PRO A 8 -21.29 -7.83 17.55
N LYS A 9 -20.98 -7.95 18.86
CA LYS A 9 -21.21 -6.89 19.84
C LYS A 9 -20.27 -5.71 19.56
N ARG A 10 -20.78 -4.69 18.87
CA ARG A 10 -20.04 -3.44 18.60
C ARG A 10 -19.87 -2.62 19.88
N ARG A 11 -18.66 -2.09 20.08
CA ARG A 11 -18.37 -1.16 21.18
C ARG A 11 -17.73 0.11 20.62
N TYR A 12 -18.21 1.26 21.07
CA TYR A 12 -17.79 2.57 20.58
C TYR A 12 -16.97 3.31 21.63
N PHE A 13 -15.86 3.91 21.20
CA PHE A 13 -15.02 4.78 22.00
C PHE A 13 -14.73 6.05 21.18
N THR A 14 -15.28 7.18 21.59
CA THR A 14 -15.03 8.47 20.93
C THR A 14 -13.86 9.18 21.60
N VAL A 15 -12.95 9.74 20.81
CA VAL A 15 -11.84 10.57 21.28
C VAL A 15 -11.79 11.88 20.50
N PRO A 16 -11.42 13.00 21.13
CA PRO A 16 -11.33 14.29 20.44
C PRO A 16 -10.19 14.31 19.41
N SER A 17 -9.10 13.57 19.65
CA SER A 17 -7.97 13.42 18.73
C SER A 17 -7.31 12.04 18.81
N LEU A 18 -6.57 11.70 17.75
CA LEU A 18 -5.65 10.56 17.64
C LEU A 18 -4.24 10.97 18.04
N ASP A 19 -4.10 11.52 19.23
CA ASP A 19 -2.80 11.64 19.88
C ASP A 19 -2.59 10.46 20.85
N LEU A 20 -1.34 10.30 21.27
CA LEU A 20 -0.94 9.24 22.16
C LEU A 20 -1.74 9.25 23.47
N GLU A 21 -2.06 10.44 23.99
CA GLU A 21 -2.78 10.59 25.27
C GLU A 21 -4.20 10.00 25.19
N TYR A 22 -4.99 10.40 24.19
CA TYR A 22 -6.36 9.89 24.05
C TYR A 22 -6.39 8.42 23.66
N LEU A 23 -5.43 7.93 22.87
CA LEU A 23 -5.34 6.51 22.53
C LEU A 23 -4.96 5.66 23.74
N LEU A 24 -4.03 6.12 24.59
CA LEU A 24 -3.71 5.47 25.87
C LEU A 24 -4.91 5.50 26.83
N SER A 25 -5.69 6.57 26.84
CA SER A 25 -6.94 6.65 27.60
C SER A 25 -7.95 5.59 27.14
N VAL A 26 -8.11 5.40 25.83
CA VAL A 26 -8.96 4.34 25.26
C VAL A 26 -8.43 2.96 25.65
N LYS A 27 -7.13 2.71 25.56
CA LYS A 27 -6.49 1.47 26.02
C LYS A 27 -6.81 1.17 27.49
N GLY A 28 -6.75 2.19 28.35
CA GLY A 28 -7.16 2.11 29.76
C GLY A 28 -8.65 1.75 29.93
N LYS A 29 -9.55 2.42 29.20
CA LYS A 29 -11.00 2.14 29.23
C LYS A 29 -11.34 0.72 28.73
N ILE A 30 -10.60 0.21 27.75
CA ILE A 30 -10.73 -1.15 27.23
C ILE A 30 -10.34 -2.16 28.31
N HIS A 31 -9.22 -1.93 28.99
CA HIS A 31 -8.76 -2.76 30.11
C HIS A 31 -9.78 -2.79 31.26
N GLN A 32 -10.30 -1.62 31.67
CA GLN A 32 -11.33 -1.51 32.71
C GLN A 32 -12.63 -2.25 32.35
N LYS A 33 -12.95 -2.39 31.07
CA LYS A 33 -14.12 -3.14 30.57
C LYS A 33 -13.86 -4.65 30.40
N GLY A 34 -12.74 -5.16 30.91
CA GLY A 34 -12.37 -6.58 30.87
C GLY A 34 -12.03 -7.11 29.48
N LEU A 35 -11.77 -6.23 28.52
CA LEU A 35 -11.39 -6.61 27.16
C LEU A 35 -9.87 -6.83 27.11
N GLN A 36 -9.43 -8.04 27.47
CA GLN A 36 -8.02 -8.39 27.59
C GLN A 36 -7.50 -9.24 26.42
N ASP A 37 -8.22 -9.25 25.29
CA ASP A 37 -7.82 -10.02 24.12
C ASP A 37 -6.45 -9.54 23.60
N SER A 38 -5.52 -10.49 23.43
CA SER A 38 -4.15 -10.21 22.99
C SER A 38 -4.09 -9.67 21.56
N LEU A 39 -5.00 -10.11 20.69
CA LEU A 39 -5.15 -9.63 19.31
C LEU A 39 -5.63 -8.18 19.30
N LEU A 40 -6.60 -7.84 20.16
CA LEU A 40 -7.06 -6.45 20.33
C LEU A 40 -5.92 -5.53 20.75
N LYS A 41 -5.12 -5.98 21.73
CA LYS A 41 -3.97 -5.20 22.21
C LYS A 41 -2.97 -4.95 21.07
N THR A 42 -2.61 -5.99 20.31
CA THR A 42 -1.71 -5.89 19.17
C THR A 42 -2.26 -4.97 18.08
N ASN A 43 -3.54 -5.08 17.75
CA ASN A 43 -4.18 -4.23 16.73
C ASN A 43 -4.26 -2.76 17.17
N LEU A 44 -4.52 -2.49 18.46
CA LEU A 44 -4.51 -1.14 19.01
C LEU A 44 -3.11 -0.55 19.03
N ASP A 45 -2.10 -1.30 19.48
CA ASP A 45 -0.72 -0.84 19.52
C ASP A 45 -0.21 -0.55 18.09
N PHE A 46 -0.53 -1.42 17.12
CA PHE A 46 -0.26 -1.17 15.71
C PHE A 46 -1.01 0.07 15.17
N SER A 47 -2.30 0.23 15.51
CA SER A 47 -3.07 1.40 15.11
C SER A 47 -2.41 2.69 15.61
N ILE A 48 -1.98 2.72 16.88
CA ILE A 48 -1.31 3.88 17.48
C ILE A 48 -0.05 4.23 16.68
N GLN A 49 0.82 3.25 16.44
CA GLN A 49 2.06 3.46 15.69
C GLN A 49 1.81 3.94 14.26
N ALA A 50 0.85 3.32 13.55
CA ALA A 50 0.53 3.70 12.18
C ALA A 50 -0.04 5.14 12.09
N LEU A 51 -0.78 5.57 13.11
CA LEU A 51 -1.36 6.92 13.18
C LEU A 51 -0.36 8.00 13.58
N GLU A 52 0.69 7.66 14.32
CA GLU A 52 1.78 8.61 14.61
C GLU A 52 2.45 9.10 13.32
N ALA A 53 2.41 8.31 12.24
CA ALA A 53 2.90 8.70 10.92
C ALA A 53 1.92 9.60 10.14
N PHE A 54 0.68 9.82 10.62
CA PHE A 54 -0.33 10.57 9.86
C PHE A 54 -0.11 12.08 9.95
N PRO A 55 -0.50 12.86 8.93
CA PRO A 55 -0.54 14.31 9.04
C PRO A 55 -1.40 14.76 10.23
N ALA A 56 -0.93 15.74 11.00
CA ALA A 56 -1.64 16.25 12.18
C ALA A 56 -3.09 16.68 11.87
N SER A 57 -3.32 17.27 10.69
CA SER A 57 -4.64 17.69 10.22
C SER A 57 -5.66 16.55 10.12
N LYS A 58 -5.22 15.29 10.05
CA LYS A 58 -6.08 14.10 9.97
C LYS A 58 -6.31 13.42 11.32
N ARG A 59 -5.77 13.96 12.41
CA ARG A 59 -5.85 13.34 13.74
C ARG A 59 -7.02 13.85 14.58
N HIS A 60 -7.83 14.80 14.11
CA HIS A 60 -8.91 15.40 14.90
C HIS A 60 -10.29 14.81 14.57
N ASN A 61 -11.21 14.89 15.55
CA ASN A 61 -12.61 14.44 15.45
C ASN A 61 -12.76 12.96 15.09
N VAL A 62 -12.09 12.10 15.85
CA VAL A 62 -12.00 10.67 15.49
C VAL A 62 -12.82 9.77 16.39
N SER A 63 -13.60 8.88 15.77
CA SER A 63 -14.24 7.79 16.50
C SER A 63 -13.45 6.50 16.32
N LEU A 64 -13.19 5.81 17.43
CA LEU A 64 -12.64 4.45 17.47
C LEU A 64 -13.80 3.49 17.71
N THR A 65 -14.08 2.64 16.73
CA THR A 65 -15.09 1.57 16.87
C THR A 65 -14.39 0.22 16.92
N LEU A 66 -14.75 -0.59 17.92
CA LEU A 66 -14.35 -1.98 18.01
C LEU A 66 -15.50 -2.85 17.48
N GLU A 67 -15.25 -3.58 16.39
CA GLU A 67 -16.23 -4.49 15.79
C GLU A 67 -15.76 -5.96 15.80
N GLY A 68 -16.64 -6.86 16.25
CA GLY A 68 -16.48 -8.33 16.12
C GLY A 68 -15.57 -9.02 17.14
N GLU A 69 -15.55 -10.36 17.08
CA GLU A 69 -14.62 -11.22 17.83
C GLU A 69 -13.16 -11.06 17.35
N TYR A 70 -12.95 -10.48 16.18
CA TYR A 70 -11.65 -10.26 15.55
C TYR A 70 -11.06 -8.86 15.78
N HIS A 71 -11.63 -8.08 16.71
CA HIS A 71 -10.99 -6.88 17.26
C HIS A 71 -10.49 -5.88 16.22
N LEU A 72 -11.42 -5.50 15.33
CA LEU A 72 -11.21 -4.52 14.26
C LEU A 72 -11.26 -3.10 14.83
N VAL A 73 -10.17 -2.34 14.68
CA VAL A 73 -10.11 -0.92 15.07
C VAL A 73 -10.51 -0.10 13.86
N ARG A 74 -11.70 0.51 13.91
CA ARG A 74 -12.16 1.47 12.90
C ARG A 74 -11.91 2.88 13.38
N LEU A 75 -11.16 3.66 12.60
CA LEU A 75 -10.90 5.08 12.88
C LEU A 75 -11.59 5.92 11.81
N THR A 76 -12.43 6.84 12.24
CA THR A 76 -13.21 7.71 11.34
C THR A 76 -12.71 9.13 11.49
N ALA A 77 -11.95 9.67 10.54
CA ALA A 77 -11.28 10.96 10.69
C ALA A 77 -11.44 11.88 9.48
N GLY A 78 -11.51 13.19 9.75
CA GLY A 78 -11.46 14.25 8.73
C GLY A 78 -12.73 14.44 7.89
N THR A 79 -12.63 15.37 6.94
CA THR A 79 -13.61 15.63 5.88
C THR A 79 -12.88 15.59 4.54
N PRO A 80 -13.16 14.62 3.64
CA PRO A 80 -14.16 13.56 3.78
C PRO A 80 -13.77 12.53 4.85
N VAL A 81 -14.77 11.81 5.33
CA VAL A 81 -14.62 10.77 6.36
C VAL A 81 -13.72 9.64 5.85
N LEU A 82 -12.51 9.55 6.40
CA LEU A 82 -11.59 8.44 6.15
C LEU A 82 -11.83 7.36 7.19
N SER A 83 -12.12 6.14 6.72
CA SER A 83 -12.32 4.97 7.58
C SER A 83 -11.09 4.07 7.52
N TYR A 84 -10.26 4.08 8.55
CA TYR A 84 -9.14 3.16 8.66
C TYR A 84 -9.56 1.91 9.41
N VAL A 85 -9.07 0.77 8.96
CA VAL A 85 -9.46 -0.54 9.47
C VAL A 85 -8.21 -1.38 9.64
N VAL A 86 -7.89 -1.77 10.87
CA VAL A 86 -6.79 -2.71 11.10
C VAL A 86 -7.29 -4.15 10.97
N HIS A 87 -6.64 -4.91 10.09
CA HIS A 87 -6.87 -6.33 9.88
C HIS A 87 -5.61 -7.12 10.21
N VAL A 88 -5.76 -8.34 10.71
CA VAL A 88 -4.62 -9.25 10.92
C VAL A 88 -4.41 -10.04 9.63
N GLY A 89 -3.39 -9.68 8.87
CA GLY A 89 -2.95 -10.40 7.67
C GLY A 89 -1.99 -11.54 8.01
N SER A 90 -1.58 -12.30 7.00
CA SER A 90 -0.62 -13.41 7.14
C SER A 90 0.74 -12.98 7.69
N ASN A 91 1.10 -11.70 7.49
CA ASN A 91 2.39 -11.12 7.89
C ASN A 91 2.25 -10.19 9.11
N GLY A 92 1.13 -10.26 9.83
CA GLY A 92 0.80 -9.38 10.95
C GLY A 92 -0.28 -8.34 10.62
N PRO A 93 -0.51 -7.38 11.53
CA PRO A 93 -1.52 -6.34 11.35
C PRO A 93 -1.25 -5.47 10.11
N GLN A 94 -2.32 -5.09 9.42
CA GLN A 94 -2.32 -4.24 8.23
C GLN A 94 -3.36 -3.14 8.37
N LEU A 95 -3.02 -1.92 7.95
CA LEU A 95 -3.94 -0.78 7.94
C LEU A 95 -4.62 -0.64 6.58
N HIS A 96 -5.94 -0.83 6.55
CA HIS A 96 -6.75 -0.68 5.34
C HIS A 96 -7.55 0.61 5.42
N GLN A 97 -7.32 1.53 4.49
CA GLN A 97 -8.06 2.77 4.37
C GLN A 97 -9.25 2.56 3.44
N LYS A 98 -10.45 2.95 3.88
CA LYS A 98 -11.70 2.87 3.13
C LYS A 98 -12.33 4.25 3.00
N ILE A 99 -12.76 4.58 1.79
CA ILE A 99 -13.40 5.85 1.44
C ILE A 99 -14.70 5.52 0.71
N ASN A 100 -15.83 5.99 1.24
CA ASN A 100 -17.11 5.83 0.57
C ASN A 100 -17.35 7.00 -0.38
N ALA A 101 -17.45 6.73 -1.67
CA ALA A 101 -17.91 7.67 -2.67
C ALA A 101 -19.43 7.56 -2.75
N GLU A 102 -20.16 8.54 -2.20
CA GLU A 102 -21.60 8.45 -1.92
C GLU A 102 -22.44 7.88 -3.08
N SER A 103 -22.23 8.35 -4.30
CA SER A 103 -23.04 7.97 -5.48
C SER A 103 -22.21 7.47 -6.65
N ARG A 104 -21.09 8.13 -6.95
CA ARG A 104 -20.25 7.83 -8.10
C ARG A 104 -18.78 8.01 -7.75
N LEU A 105 -17.94 7.08 -8.19
CA LEU A 105 -16.50 7.20 -8.07
C LEU A 105 -15.94 7.95 -9.29
N THR A 106 -15.43 9.16 -9.09
CA THR A 106 -14.81 9.98 -10.15
C THR A 106 -13.41 10.40 -9.76
N SER A 107 -12.65 11.00 -10.68
CA SER A 107 -11.32 11.54 -10.38
C SER A 107 -11.33 12.61 -9.29
N SER A 108 -12.46 13.31 -9.07
CA SER A 108 -12.61 14.26 -7.96
C SER A 108 -12.87 13.60 -6.61
N SER A 109 -13.27 12.32 -6.58
CA SER A 109 -13.34 11.53 -5.35
C SER A 109 -11.95 11.19 -4.79
N LEU A 110 -10.91 11.29 -5.62
CA LEU A 110 -9.52 11.07 -5.23
C LEU A 110 -8.90 12.38 -4.74
N ALA A 111 -8.24 12.35 -3.59
CA ALA A 111 -7.43 13.46 -3.10
C ALA A 111 -6.02 12.98 -2.82
N GLU A 112 -5.01 13.79 -3.15
CA GLU A 112 -3.59 13.47 -2.86
C GLU A 112 -3.37 13.22 -1.37
N SER A 113 -4.11 13.93 -0.51
CA SER A 113 -4.06 13.71 0.92
C SER A 113 -4.38 12.26 1.31
N HIS A 114 -5.21 11.54 0.54
CA HIS A 114 -5.52 10.13 0.80
C HIS A 114 -4.30 9.22 0.67
N PHE A 115 -3.26 9.67 -0.02
CA PHE A 115 -1.98 8.98 -0.22
C PHE A 115 -0.87 9.62 0.62
N ALA A 116 -1.18 10.54 1.53
CA ALA A 116 -0.17 11.23 2.34
C ALA A 116 0.66 10.23 3.17
N GLY A 117 1.99 10.40 3.14
CA GLY A 117 2.94 9.50 3.81
C GLY A 117 3.26 8.21 3.05
N HIS A 118 2.51 7.89 1.99
CA HIS A 118 2.79 6.74 1.15
C HIS A 118 3.96 7.01 0.21
N ARG A 119 4.92 6.09 0.18
CA ARG A 119 5.99 6.03 -0.83
C ARG A 119 5.60 5.00 -1.89
N CYS A 120 5.20 5.49 -3.06
CA CYS A 120 4.82 4.62 -4.16
C CYS A 120 6.00 3.75 -4.59
N ARG A 121 5.75 2.46 -4.84
CA ARG A 121 6.74 1.54 -5.42
C ARG A 121 7.06 1.86 -6.88
N ASP A 122 6.22 2.67 -7.51
CA ASP A 122 6.36 3.14 -8.87
C ASP A 122 6.74 4.63 -8.86
N GLU A 123 8.00 4.92 -9.12
CA GLU A 123 8.52 6.29 -9.19
C GLU A 123 8.18 6.99 -10.50
N LEU A 124 7.71 6.26 -11.52
CA LEU A 124 7.38 6.82 -12.83
C LEU A 124 5.90 7.17 -12.96
N GLU A 125 5.01 6.43 -12.32
CA GLU A 125 3.57 6.71 -12.30
C GLU A 125 3.01 6.40 -10.92
N SER A 126 2.65 7.43 -10.16
CA SER A 126 2.20 7.27 -8.78
C SER A 126 0.87 6.51 -8.69
N CYS A 127 0.60 5.88 -7.54
CA CYS A 127 -0.71 5.26 -7.26
C CYS A 127 -1.89 6.22 -7.53
N PHE A 128 -1.69 7.51 -7.26
CA PHE A 128 -2.70 8.54 -7.46
C PHE A 128 -2.96 8.82 -8.94
N GLU A 129 -1.91 8.92 -9.75
CA GLU A 129 -2.02 9.10 -11.20
C GLU A 129 -2.65 7.87 -11.87
N GLN A 130 -2.20 6.66 -11.48
CA GLN A 130 -2.80 5.41 -11.95
C GLN A 130 -4.30 5.35 -11.62
N ALA A 131 -4.68 5.73 -10.40
CA ALA A 131 -6.08 5.78 -9.99
C ALA A 131 -6.89 6.78 -10.82
N LYS A 132 -6.38 7.99 -11.04
CA LYS A 132 -7.04 9.00 -11.88
C LYS A 132 -7.24 8.51 -13.31
N LYS A 133 -6.21 7.91 -13.91
CA LYS A 133 -6.24 7.38 -15.26
C LYS A 133 -7.24 6.24 -15.40
N VAL A 134 -7.21 5.28 -14.47
CA VAL A 134 -8.18 4.18 -14.42
C VAL A 134 -9.61 4.69 -14.32
N LEU A 135 -9.90 5.75 -13.56
CA LEU A 135 -11.25 6.32 -13.49
C LEU A 135 -11.63 7.11 -14.74
N ALA A 136 -10.68 7.80 -15.37
CA ALA A 136 -10.92 8.55 -16.61
C ALA A 136 -11.26 7.62 -17.80
N ASP A 137 -10.67 6.42 -17.83
CA ASP A 137 -10.86 5.45 -18.92
C ASP A 137 -12.15 4.61 -18.80
N LYS A 138 -12.95 4.82 -17.75
CA LYS A 138 -14.15 4.00 -17.48
C LYS A 138 -15.42 4.68 -17.94
N ASN A 139 -16.34 3.86 -18.43
CA ASN A 139 -17.69 4.29 -18.78
C ASN A 139 -18.43 4.85 -17.56
N PRO A 140 -19.16 5.97 -17.67
CA PRO A 140 -19.87 6.58 -16.54
C PRO A 140 -20.81 5.64 -15.79
N SER A 141 -21.47 4.71 -16.47
CA SER A 141 -22.37 3.73 -15.84
C SER A 141 -21.66 2.72 -14.94
N VAL A 142 -20.39 2.41 -15.22
CA VAL A 142 -19.57 1.53 -14.36
C VAL A 142 -19.21 2.26 -13.08
N LEU A 143 -18.94 3.57 -13.16
CA LEU A 143 -18.48 4.40 -12.04
C LEU A 143 -19.51 4.52 -10.90
N ASP A 144 -20.80 4.34 -11.18
CA ASP A 144 -21.89 4.36 -10.19
C ASP A 144 -21.87 3.12 -9.27
N HIS A 145 -21.34 2.01 -9.79
CA HIS A 145 -21.31 0.72 -9.11
C HIS A 145 -19.88 0.18 -9.00
N MET A 146 -18.93 1.06 -8.66
CA MET A 146 -17.50 0.73 -8.69
C MET A 146 -16.88 0.65 -7.30
N GLU A 147 -15.98 -0.30 -7.15
CA GLU A 147 -14.98 -0.39 -6.11
C GLU A 147 -13.59 -0.30 -6.73
N LEU A 148 -12.76 0.62 -6.25
CA LEU A 148 -11.37 0.76 -6.64
C LEU A 148 -10.48 0.35 -5.46
N LYS A 149 -9.73 -0.73 -5.63
CA LYS A 149 -8.74 -1.22 -4.65
C LYS A 149 -7.35 -0.87 -5.13
N ILE A 150 -6.53 -0.31 -4.25
CA ILE A 150 -5.14 0.06 -4.51
C ILE A 150 -4.29 -0.64 -3.45
N THR A 151 -3.33 -1.45 -3.91
CA THR A 151 -2.36 -2.13 -3.05
C THR A 151 -0.95 -1.79 -3.51
N CYS A 152 -0.19 -1.07 -2.68
CA CYS A 152 1.18 -0.69 -2.98
C CYS A 152 2.03 -0.62 -1.70
N GLY A 153 2.93 -1.59 -1.50
CA GLY A 153 3.69 -1.64 -0.23
C GLY A 153 2.75 -1.86 0.94
N GLU A 154 2.87 -0.99 1.95
CA GLU A 154 2.00 -0.95 3.13
C GLU A 154 0.66 -0.25 2.86
N LEU A 155 0.51 0.44 1.72
CA LEU A 155 -0.74 1.12 1.37
C LEU A 155 -1.77 0.11 0.89
N HIS A 156 -2.88 0.04 1.63
CA HIS A 156 -4.11 -0.63 1.23
C HIS A 156 -5.25 0.38 1.25
N LEU A 157 -5.65 0.88 0.07
CA LEU A 157 -6.67 1.92 -0.07
C LEU A 157 -7.83 1.41 -0.93
N THR A 158 -9.06 1.53 -0.41
CA THR A 158 -10.28 1.15 -1.12
C THR A 158 -11.21 2.34 -1.22
N TYR A 159 -11.64 2.66 -2.43
CA TYR A 159 -12.79 3.51 -2.69
C TYR A 159 -13.97 2.65 -3.10
N SER A 160 -15.16 2.91 -2.57
CA SER A 160 -16.35 2.14 -2.90
C SER A 160 -17.56 3.05 -3.01
N THR A 161 -18.44 2.79 -3.97
CA THR A 161 -19.82 3.31 -3.92
C THR A 161 -20.68 2.49 -2.97
N ASN A 162 -21.92 2.92 -2.71
CA ASN A 162 -22.81 2.24 -1.76
C ASN A 162 -23.17 0.80 -2.18
N GLN A 163 -23.18 0.50 -3.48
CA GLN A 163 -23.52 -0.81 -4.03
C GLN A 163 -22.58 -1.14 -5.19
N PRO A 164 -21.33 -1.54 -4.89
CA PRO A 164 -20.35 -1.86 -5.93
C PRO A 164 -20.69 -3.20 -6.60
N LEU A 165 -20.71 -3.20 -7.93
CA LEU A 165 -20.86 -4.38 -8.78
C LEU A 165 -19.58 -4.72 -9.54
N HIS A 166 -18.67 -3.74 -9.67
CA HIS A 166 -17.41 -3.88 -10.38
C HIS A 166 -16.24 -3.51 -9.48
N THR A 167 -15.24 -4.38 -9.41
CA THR A 167 -14.00 -4.09 -8.69
C THR A 167 -12.85 -3.94 -9.67
N VAL A 168 -12.11 -2.83 -9.56
CA VAL A 168 -10.83 -2.65 -10.24
C VAL A 168 -9.73 -2.66 -9.19
N HIS A 169 -8.67 -3.41 -9.47
CA HIS A 169 -7.51 -3.49 -8.60
C HIS A 169 -6.31 -2.81 -9.27
N ILE A 170 -5.73 -1.84 -8.60
CA ILE A 170 -4.48 -1.18 -8.97
C ILE A 170 -3.39 -1.76 -8.08
N GLN A 171 -2.44 -2.42 -8.73
CA GLN A 171 -1.22 -2.89 -8.10
C GLN A 171 -0.06 -2.34 -8.93
N PRO A 172 0.52 -1.19 -8.52
CA PRO A 172 1.60 -0.56 -9.27
C PRO A 172 2.77 -1.50 -9.49
N ARG A 173 3.43 -1.35 -10.63
CA ARG A 173 4.71 -2.01 -10.87
C ARG A 173 5.76 -1.43 -9.93
N ARG A 174 6.82 -2.20 -9.66
CA ARG A 174 7.95 -1.68 -8.90
C ARG A 174 8.94 -1.09 -9.90
N ARG A 175 8.96 0.24 -10.07
CA ARG A 175 9.80 0.92 -11.05
C ARG A 175 10.56 2.06 -10.38
N VAL A 176 11.86 2.12 -10.61
CA VAL A 176 12.79 3.09 -10.02
C VAL A 176 13.44 3.89 -11.13
N SER A 177 13.42 5.22 -11.01
CA SER A 177 14.06 6.10 -11.99
C SER A 177 15.53 6.30 -11.62
N LEU A 178 16.43 5.80 -12.46
CA LEU A 178 17.88 6.05 -12.32
C LEU A 178 18.28 7.46 -12.77
N GLY A 179 17.39 8.19 -13.45
CA GLY A 179 17.68 9.50 -14.03
C GLY A 179 18.47 9.39 -15.33
N LYS A 180 19.36 10.36 -15.59
CA LYS A 180 20.13 10.44 -16.86
C LYS A 180 21.36 9.50 -16.89
N MET A 181 21.86 9.08 -15.73
CA MET A 181 23.03 8.22 -15.60
C MET A 181 22.67 6.98 -14.78
N LEU A 182 23.38 5.88 -15.00
CA LEU A 182 23.23 4.70 -14.13
C LEU A 182 23.72 5.10 -12.73
N SER A 183 22.80 5.17 -11.76
CA SER A 183 23.14 5.47 -10.38
C SER A 183 23.26 4.17 -9.59
N LEU A 184 24.50 3.72 -9.37
CA LEU A 184 24.79 2.60 -8.47
C LEU A 184 24.29 2.88 -7.04
N GLU A 185 24.36 4.13 -6.60
CA GLU A 185 23.81 4.59 -5.33
C GLU A 185 22.31 4.26 -5.26
N LYS A 186 21.51 4.67 -6.23
CA LYS A 186 20.07 4.36 -6.25
C LYS A 186 19.77 2.86 -6.30
N ILE A 187 20.57 2.08 -7.03
CA ILE A 187 20.44 0.62 -7.07
C ILE A 187 20.69 0.04 -5.67
N LEU A 188 21.74 0.49 -4.99
CA LEU A 188 22.07 0.04 -3.64
C LEU A 188 21.03 0.51 -2.60
N GLU A 189 20.54 1.74 -2.69
CA GLU A 189 19.45 2.26 -1.85
C GLU A 189 18.18 1.42 -2.02
N THR A 190 17.83 1.08 -3.27
CA THR A 190 16.68 0.21 -3.57
C THR A 190 16.89 -1.17 -2.97
N LYS A 191 18.08 -1.74 -3.14
CA LYS A 191 18.45 -3.04 -2.53
C LYS A 191 18.28 -3.00 -1.00
N MET A 192 18.88 -2.01 -0.34
CA MET A 192 18.81 -1.84 1.11
C MET A 192 17.38 -1.63 1.59
N HIS A 193 16.56 -0.89 0.84
CA HIS A 193 15.16 -0.67 1.18
C HIS A 193 14.36 -1.98 1.15
N LEU A 194 14.52 -2.79 0.11
CA LEU A 194 13.87 -4.10 -0.03
C LEU A 194 14.34 -5.09 1.05
N GLU A 195 15.61 -5.05 1.43
CA GLU A 195 16.14 -5.85 2.54
C GLU A 195 15.48 -5.43 3.88
N LYS A 196 15.37 -4.13 4.12
CA LYS A 196 14.76 -3.59 5.35
C LYS A 196 13.25 -3.88 5.43
N SER A 197 12.54 -3.87 4.31
CA SER A 197 11.10 -4.17 4.27
C SER A 197 10.78 -5.67 4.23
N GLY A 198 11.80 -6.54 4.17
CA GLY A 198 11.62 -7.98 4.05
C GLY A 198 11.10 -8.43 2.68
N GLU A 199 11.12 -7.55 1.68
CA GLU A 199 10.70 -7.81 0.30
C GLU A 199 11.82 -8.40 -0.55
N MET A 200 13.08 -8.35 -0.07
CA MET A 200 14.23 -8.95 -0.74
C MET A 200 14.20 -10.49 -0.62
N ARG A 201 13.70 -11.17 -1.65
CA ARG A 201 13.79 -12.62 -1.78
C ARG A 201 15.15 -13.06 -2.33
N LYS A 202 15.46 -14.35 -2.17
CA LYS A 202 16.74 -14.95 -2.58
C LYS A 202 17.01 -14.76 -4.07
N ASP A 203 16.00 -14.98 -4.90
CA ASP A 203 16.13 -14.87 -6.36
C ASP A 203 16.36 -13.43 -6.79
N LEU A 204 15.56 -12.51 -6.26
CA LEU A 204 15.73 -11.07 -6.52
C LEU A 204 17.09 -10.55 -6.04
N LEU A 205 17.56 -11.01 -4.87
CA LEU A 205 18.89 -10.69 -4.35
C LEU A 205 20.00 -11.18 -5.29
N THR A 206 19.81 -12.37 -5.88
CA THR A 206 20.76 -12.94 -6.84
C THR A 206 20.81 -12.09 -8.11
N CYS A 207 19.67 -11.63 -8.62
CA CYS A 207 19.60 -10.67 -9.73
C CYS A 207 20.29 -9.34 -9.39
N PHE A 208 20.12 -8.82 -8.16
CA PHE A 208 20.83 -7.63 -7.70
C PHE A 208 22.35 -7.81 -7.68
N HIS A 209 22.85 -8.93 -7.15
CA HIS A 209 24.28 -9.23 -7.15
C HIS A 209 24.84 -9.30 -8.58
N TYR A 210 24.10 -9.92 -9.49
CA TYR A 210 24.48 -9.97 -10.90
C TYR A 210 24.57 -8.57 -11.52
N LEU A 211 23.53 -7.74 -11.34
CA LEU A 211 23.51 -6.36 -11.83
C LEU A 211 24.71 -5.55 -11.30
N LEU A 212 25.02 -5.67 -10.01
CA LEU A 212 26.14 -4.94 -9.40
C LEU A 212 27.50 -5.40 -9.95
N GLN A 213 27.67 -6.72 -10.15
CA GLN A 213 28.90 -7.30 -10.70
C GLN A 213 29.12 -6.93 -12.17
N HIS A 214 28.05 -6.76 -12.94
CA HIS A 214 28.09 -6.52 -14.38
C HIS A 214 27.57 -5.13 -14.76
N SER A 215 27.64 -4.17 -13.84
CA SER A 215 27.05 -2.83 -14.01
C SER A 215 27.63 -2.06 -15.21
N ASN A 216 28.86 -2.36 -15.59
CA ASN A 216 29.53 -1.84 -16.79
C ASN A 216 28.93 -2.30 -18.12
N GLN A 217 28.04 -3.29 -18.13
CA GLN A 217 27.36 -3.76 -19.34
C GLN A 217 26.16 -2.88 -19.72
N TYR A 218 25.70 -2.01 -18.82
CA TYR A 218 24.47 -1.24 -18.97
C TYR A 218 24.79 0.26 -19.10
N LEU A 219 25.30 0.65 -20.28
CA LEU A 219 25.81 2.01 -20.53
C LEU A 219 24.89 2.86 -21.42
N GLU A 220 23.89 2.27 -22.05
CA GLU A 220 22.97 2.95 -22.96
C GLU A 220 22.27 4.14 -22.29
N GLU A 221 22.05 5.21 -23.05
CA GLU A 221 21.42 6.44 -22.55
C GLU A 221 19.96 6.23 -22.15
N ASN A 222 19.20 5.50 -22.97
CA ASN A 222 17.81 5.14 -22.73
C ASN A 222 17.69 3.62 -22.57
N MET A 223 17.53 3.15 -21.33
CA MET A 223 17.44 1.72 -21.05
C MET A 223 16.55 1.37 -19.88
N GLN A 224 16.05 0.15 -19.92
CA GLN A 224 15.33 -0.52 -18.84
C GLN A 224 16.12 -1.74 -18.40
N ILE A 225 16.35 -1.88 -17.10
CA ILE A 225 16.88 -3.11 -16.51
C ILE A 225 15.76 -3.72 -15.68
N ILE A 226 15.29 -4.89 -16.08
CA ILE A 226 14.23 -5.64 -15.44
C ILE A 226 14.88 -6.76 -14.62
N LEU A 227 14.72 -6.73 -13.31
CA LEU A 227 15.08 -7.84 -12.43
C LEU A 227 13.84 -8.70 -12.22
N GLN A 228 13.92 -9.99 -12.53
CA GLN A 228 12.83 -10.95 -12.35
C GLN A 228 13.27 -12.13 -11.49
N GLY A 229 12.52 -12.42 -10.42
CA GLY A 229 12.80 -13.55 -9.53
C GLY A 229 11.61 -13.86 -8.63
N ASP A 230 11.32 -15.13 -8.36
CA ASP A 230 10.20 -15.58 -7.50
C ASP A 230 8.81 -14.99 -7.86
N GLY A 231 8.57 -14.72 -9.15
CA GLY A 231 7.33 -14.08 -9.62
C GLY A 231 7.22 -12.59 -9.31
N GLU A 232 8.25 -11.98 -8.71
CA GLU A 232 8.38 -10.54 -8.54
C GLU A 232 9.20 -9.93 -9.69
N MET A 233 8.90 -8.66 -9.99
CA MET A 233 9.57 -7.88 -11.02
C MET A 233 9.89 -6.48 -10.48
N LEU A 234 11.13 -6.04 -10.69
CA LEU A 234 11.61 -4.70 -10.39
C LEU A 234 12.25 -4.11 -11.64
N GLU A 235 11.84 -2.91 -12.02
CA GLU A 235 12.36 -2.23 -13.20
C GLU A 235 13.20 -1.02 -12.77
N PHE A 236 14.42 -0.92 -13.27
CA PHE A 236 15.21 0.30 -13.24
C PHE A 236 15.13 0.99 -14.60
N VAL A 237 14.71 2.24 -14.61
CA VAL A 237 14.53 3.02 -15.84
C VAL A 237 15.55 4.14 -15.88
N LYS A 238 16.37 4.17 -16.93
CA LYS A 238 17.32 5.25 -17.24
C LYS A 238 16.88 5.92 -18.54
N GLY A 239 16.92 7.24 -18.57
CA GLY A 239 16.58 8.03 -19.76
C GLY A 239 15.16 8.62 -19.77
N GLY A 240 14.78 9.21 -20.89
CA GLY A 240 13.52 9.94 -21.08
C GLY A 240 12.40 9.09 -21.69
N SER A 241 11.25 9.72 -21.97
CA SER A 241 10.07 9.09 -22.59
C SER A 241 10.21 8.83 -24.10
N ASP A 242 11.43 8.73 -24.63
CA ASP A 242 11.67 8.55 -26.06
C ASP A 242 11.35 7.12 -26.51
N ASN A 243 10.91 6.98 -27.76
CA ASN A 243 10.37 5.73 -28.32
C ASN A 243 11.39 4.58 -28.48
N TYR A 244 12.68 4.81 -28.22
CA TYR A 244 13.73 3.79 -28.35
C TYR A 244 14.37 3.51 -26.99
N MET A 245 13.81 2.54 -26.26
CA MET A 245 14.30 2.08 -24.96
C MET A 245 14.92 0.69 -25.13
N THR A 246 16.21 0.56 -24.82
CA THR A 246 16.85 -0.77 -24.81
C THR A 246 16.46 -1.51 -23.53
N GLN A 247 15.99 -2.74 -23.65
CA GLN A 247 15.56 -3.53 -22.50
C GLN A 247 16.58 -4.63 -22.17
N TYR A 248 16.89 -4.76 -20.89
CA TYR A 248 17.73 -5.79 -20.32
C TYR A 248 16.92 -6.57 -19.29
N LEU A 249 16.84 -7.88 -19.42
CA LEU A 249 16.19 -8.77 -18.47
C LEU A 249 17.27 -9.55 -17.72
N ILE A 250 17.29 -9.41 -16.40
CA ILE A 250 18.13 -10.19 -15.48
C ILE A 250 17.21 -11.11 -14.69
N PHE A 251 17.42 -12.42 -14.77
CA PHE A 251 16.55 -13.43 -14.17
C PHE A 251 17.34 -14.60 -13.59
N THR A 252 16.75 -15.31 -12.63
CA THR A 252 17.30 -16.54 -12.05
C THR A 252 16.79 -17.79 -12.78
N ASP A 253 17.68 -18.77 -12.96
CA ASP A 253 17.31 -20.12 -13.39
C ASP A 253 16.86 -21.01 -12.21
N ALA A 254 16.49 -22.26 -12.50
CA ALA A 254 16.08 -23.23 -11.49
C ALA A 254 17.18 -23.60 -10.48
N GLN A 255 18.43 -23.27 -10.76
CA GLN A 255 19.57 -23.44 -9.86
C GLN A 255 19.90 -22.14 -9.11
N ASN A 256 19.05 -21.12 -9.19
CA ASN A 256 19.25 -19.79 -8.64
C ASN A 256 20.58 -19.17 -9.10
N LYS A 257 20.93 -19.35 -10.38
CA LYS A 257 21.98 -18.58 -11.05
C LYS A 257 21.35 -17.49 -11.88
N ALA A 258 21.90 -16.28 -11.79
CA ALA A 258 21.42 -15.14 -12.56
C ALA A 258 22.02 -15.10 -13.96
N HIS A 259 21.18 -14.73 -14.92
CA HIS A 259 21.51 -14.56 -16.33
C HIS A 259 20.99 -13.20 -16.80
N SER A 260 21.60 -12.64 -17.85
CA SER A 260 21.15 -11.38 -18.47
C SER A 260 20.92 -11.56 -19.97
N GLN A 261 19.83 -11.00 -20.46
CA GLN A 261 19.43 -11.01 -21.86
C GLN A 261 19.05 -9.60 -22.28
N ARG A 262 19.48 -9.17 -23.48
CA ARG A 262 18.94 -7.97 -24.14
C ARG A 262 17.67 -8.35 -24.90
N VAL A 263 16.60 -7.60 -24.73
CA VAL A 263 15.27 -7.82 -25.36
C VAL A 263 15.07 -6.87 -26.53
#